data_AF-A0A3Q0FWD7-F1
#
_entry.id   AF-A0A3Q0FWD7-F1
#
_cell.length_a   1.000
_cell.length_b   1.000
_cell.length_c   1.000
_cell.angle_alpha   90.00
_cell.angle_beta   90.00
_cell.angle_gamma   90.00
#
_symmetry.space_group_name_H-M   'P 1'
#
loop_
_entity.id
_entity.type
_entity.pdbx_description
1 polymer ?
#
loop_
_entity_poly.entity_id
_entity_poly.type
_entity_poly.pdbx_seq_one_letter_code
_entity_poly.pdbx_strand_id
1 'polypeptide(L)'
;MARPRVPVLLAAAAALLGFLQTSFSFEVKESGKICITADLLVNFSVEYPAKGHQEMANFALPQTGTVLLHNSTCGKGDAPTPVLVIGFGMGQSLSLKFMKTSNQYRVEELTFSYNLSDAAFFPSASAGEYECTRDKPMTTIATTTARQTTSQVPTTTSPAPTTLPQNPAVGKYNVTGKNGTCVLASMGLQLNVSYESKDGKTGLDVLNFIPSNTSFSGNCDNSSAFLNLTFGKAKLIFHFVRNTSIEKFFLQGVTVSTTLPPEAKKPQFEAVNNSMSELGASVGNSYMCNAEETLLVTQGAFVNLFSVQVQVFKIDGDKFGAVEECQLDENNMLIPIIVGAALAGLVLIVLIAYLIGRKRSHAGYQTI
;
A
#
# COMPACT_ATOMS: atom_id res chain seq x y z
N MET A 1 -54.17 26.90 -4.05
CA MET A 1 -52.95 26.17 -4.46
C MET A 1 -51.77 26.75 -3.69
N ALA A 2 -51.44 26.14 -2.55
CA ALA A 2 -50.31 26.54 -1.71
C ALA A 2 -49.11 25.66 -2.07
N ARG A 3 -48.02 26.27 -2.54
CA ARG A 3 -46.74 25.62 -2.81
C ARG A 3 -45.93 25.64 -1.50
N PRO A 4 -45.56 24.50 -0.90
CA PRO A 4 -44.59 24.55 0.17
C PRO A 4 -43.21 24.82 -0.42
N ARG A 5 -42.64 25.97 -0.05
CA ARG A 5 -41.20 26.22 -0.16
C ARG A 5 -40.52 25.35 0.89
N VAL A 6 -39.69 24.40 0.46
CA VAL A 6 -38.70 23.75 1.32
C VAL A 6 -37.34 24.34 0.94
N PRO A 7 -36.57 24.85 1.91
CA PRO A 7 -35.26 25.44 1.65
C PRO A 7 -34.29 24.31 1.35
N VAL A 8 -33.69 24.31 0.16
CA VAL A 8 -32.50 23.50 -0.09
C VAL A 8 -31.37 24.21 0.64
N LEU A 9 -31.12 23.76 1.88
CA LEU A 9 -29.96 24.14 2.66
C LEU A 9 -28.70 23.87 1.81
N LEU A 10 -27.91 24.92 1.60
CA LEU A 10 -26.50 24.77 1.31
C LEU A 10 -25.86 23.93 2.42
N ALA A 11 -25.32 22.78 2.07
CA ALA A 11 -24.23 22.16 2.80
C ALA A 11 -23.00 22.21 1.89
N ALA A 12 -22.22 23.27 2.05
CA ALA A 12 -20.84 23.28 1.61
C ALA A 12 -20.05 22.33 2.51
N ALA A 13 -19.34 21.39 1.91
CA ALA A 13 -18.16 20.78 2.50
C ALA A 13 -17.19 20.49 1.37
N ALA A 14 -16.46 21.53 0.96
CA ALA A 14 -15.21 21.36 0.27
C ALA A 14 -14.24 20.66 1.24
N ALA A 15 -14.08 19.35 1.10
CA ALA A 15 -12.99 18.62 1.72
C ALA A 15 -11.73 18.85 0.88
N LEU A 16 -11.02 19.94 1.15
CA LEU A 16 -9.64 20.11 0.72
C LEU A 16 -8.74 19.77 1.91
N LEU A 17 -8.47 18.48 2.09
CA LEU A 17 -7.27 18.01 2.77
C LEU A 17 -6.65 16.96 1.85
N GLY A 18 -5.66 17.42 1.08
CA GLY A 18 -4.89 16.59 0.17
C GLY A 18 -3.92 15.70 0.94
N PHE A 19 -4.07 14.40 0.74
CA PHE A 19 -3.06 13.39 1.00
C PHE A 19 -1.83 13.67 0.11
N LEU A 20 -0.63 13.58 0.67
CA LEU A 20 0.59 13.40 -0.12
C LEU A 20 0.90 11.90 -0.16
N GLN A 21 0.12 11.14 -0.94
CA GLN A 21 0.71 9.97 -1.59
C GLN A 21 1.68 10.52 -2.65
N THR A 22 2.96 10.16 -2.61
CA THR A 22 3.88 10.61 -3.66
C THR A 22 3.63 9.79 -4.92
N SER A 23 2.64 10.22 -5.68
CA SER A 23 2.45 9.82 -7.06
C SER A 23 3.53 10.44 -7.95
N PHE A 24 3.95 9.73 -8.98
CA PHE A 24 4.83 10.29 -9.99
C PHE A 24 3.99 10.99 -11.05
N SER A 25 4.37 12.23 -11.37
CA SER A 25 3.64 13.05 -12.33
C SER A 25 4.20 12.88 -13.73
N PHE A 26 3.34 12.53 -14.68
CA PHE A 26 3.67 12.33 -16.09
C PHE A 26 2.85 13.29 -16.96
N GLU A 27 3.51 13.97 -17.89
CA GLU A 27 2.90 14.98 -18.76
C GLU A 27 3.04 14.61 -20.24
N VAL A 28 1.93 14.65 -20.98
CA VAL A 28 1.94 14.60 -22.45
C VAL A 28 1.75 16.01 -22.99
N LYS A 29 2.71 16.44 -23.83
CA LYS A 29 2.74 17.76 -24.46
C LYS A 29 2.67 17.62 -25.97
N GLU A 30 1.74 18.34 -26.60
CA GLU A 30 1.65 18.41 -28.07
C GLU A 30 1.51 19.87 -28.49
N SER A 31 2.34 20.30 -29.44
CA SER A 31 2.42 21.70 -29.89
C SER A 31 2.61 22.71 -28.74
N GLY A 32 3.41 22.34 -27.73
CA GLY A 32 3.70 23.18 -26.56
C GLY A 32 2.57 23.29 -25.53
N LYS A 33 1.45 22.56 -25.71
CA LYS A 33 0.34 22.52 -24.77
C LYS A 33 0.29 21.17 -24.06
N ILE A 34 0.16 21.19 -22.74
CA ILE A 34 -0.10 20.00 -21.93
C ILE A 34 -1.55 19.58 -22.16
N CYS A 35 -1.77 18.29 -22.43
CA CYS A 35 -3.11 17.74 -22.66
C CYS A 35 -3.45 16.57 -21.72
N ILE A 36 -2.42 15.89 -21.19
CA ILE A 36 -2.56 14.84 -20.19
C ILE A 36 -1.57 15.15 -19.07
N THR A 37 -2.07 15.16 -17.85
CA THR A 37 -1.28 15.14 -16.62
C THR A 37 -1.79 13.97 -15.80
N ALA A 38 -0.91 13.05 -15.45
CA ALA A 38 -1.26 11.85 -14.71
C ALA A 38 -0.33 11.67 -13.53
N ASP A 39 -0.91 11.66 -12.34
CA ASP A 39 -0.24 11.38 -11.08
C ASP A 39 -0.50 9.91 -10.74
N LEU A 40 0.52 9.07 -10.89
CA LEU A 40 0.39 7.62 -10.82
C LEU A 40 1.23 7.01 -9.70
N LEU A 41 0.61 6.06 -9.00
CA LEU A 41 1.26 5.11 -8.08
C LEU A 41 0.80 3.72 -8.51
N VAL A 42 1.67 2.94 -9.13
CA VAL A 42 1.31 1.66 -9.76
C VAL A 42 2.26 0.57 -9.27
N ASN A 43 1.71 -0.55 -8.82
CA ASN A 43 2.43 -1.76 -8.46
C ASN A 43 2.09 -2.87 -9.45
N PHE A 44 3.11 -3.51 -9.99
CA PHE A 44 3.02 -4.63 -10.93
C PHE A 44 3.26 -5.94 -10.20
N SER A 45 2.51 -6.97 -10.59
CA SER A 45 2.68 -8.35 -10.14
C SER A 45 2.55 -9.26 -11.35
N VAL A 46 3.64 -9.87 -11.78
CA VAL A 46 3.74 -10.60 -13.05
C VAL A 46 4.25 -12.01 -12.77
N GLU A 47 3.50 -13.02 -13.18
CA GLU A 47 3.95 -14.40 -13.18
C GLU A 47 4.69 -14.71 -14.49
N TYR A 48 5.90 -15.28 -14.41
CA TYR A 48 6.75 -15.53 -15.58
C TYR A 48 7.53 -16.85 -15.48
N PRO A 49 7.87 -17.48 -16.62
CA PRO A 49 8.60 -18.74 -16.63
C PRO A 49 10.11 -18.52 -16.45
N ALA A 50 10.65 -19.05 -15.36
CA ALA A 50 12.09 -19.07 -15.07
C ALA A 50 12.56 -20.51 -14.91
N LYS A 51 13.59 -20.93 -15.66
CA LYS A 51 14.27 -22.23 -15.47
C LYS A 51 13.33 -23.46 -15.30
N GLY A 52 12.22 -23.50 -16.03
CA GLY A 52 11.26 -24.63 -16.00
C GLY A 52 10.20 -24.60 -14.89
N HIS A 53 10.07 -23.51 -14.13
CA HIS A 53 8.99 -23.26 -13.17
C HIS A 53 8.44 -21.82 -13.31
N GLN A 54 7.29 -21.53 -12.69
CA GLN A 54 6.73 -20.18 -12.67
C GLN A 54 7.28 -19.40 -11.46
N GLU A 55 7.72 -18.17 -11.70
CA GLU A 55 8.16 -17.20 -10.69
C GLU A 55 7.25 -15.97 -10.72
N MET A 56 7.19 -15.20 -9.63
CA MET A 56 6.38 -13.98 -9.55
C MET A 56 7.31 -12.77 -9.33
N ALA A 57 7.23 -11.78 -10.22
CA ALA A 57 7.91 -10.49 -10.12
C ALA A 57 6.98 -9.44 -9.55
N ASN A 58 7.43 -8.72 -8.52
CA ASN A 58 6.71 -7.63 -7.89
C ASN A 58 7.57 -6.36 -7.92
N PHE A 59 7.08 -5.30 -8.55
CA PHE A 59 7.80 -4.03 -8.66
C PHE A 59 6.84 -2.86 -8.83
N ALA A 60 7.25 -1.68 -8.39
CA ALA A 60 6.49 -0.45 -8.60
C ALA A 60 6.91 0.25 -9.90
N LEU A 61 6.04 1.09 -10.44
CA LEU A 61 6.40 2.03 -11.49
C LEU A 61 7.51 2.96 -10.98
N PRO A 62 8.72 2.92 -11.55
CA PRO A 62 9.83 3.66 -11.00
C PRO A 62 9.74 5.14 -11.35
N GLN A 63 10.32 6.00 -10.52
CA GLN A 63 10.46 7.44 -10.82
C GLN A 63 11.25 7.70 -12.10
N THR A 64 12.12 6.76 -12.48
CA THR A 64 12.89 6.81 -13.75
C THR A 64 12.04 6.51 -14.98
N GLY A 65 10.74 6.22 -14.83
CA GLY A 65 9.82 6.08 -15.95
C GLY A 65 9.74 7.37 -16.75
N THR A 66 9.68 7.26 -18.07
CA THR A 66 9.64 8.40 -18.99
C THR A 66 8.44 8.29 -19.92
N VAL A 67 7.83 9.43 -20.25
CA VAL A 67 6.76 9.47 -21.25
C VAL A 67 7.36 9.19 -22.62
N LEU A 68 6.89 8.13 -23.28
CA LEU A 68 7.29 7.80 -24.65
C LEU A 68 6.55 8.71 -25.63
N LEU A 69 7.23 9.78 -26.04
CA LEU A 69 6.65 10.88 -26.84
C LEU A 69 6.09 10.45 -28.20
N HIS A 70 6.65 9.39 -28.81
CA HIS A 70 6.17 8.89 -30.11
C HIS A 70 4.92 8.03 -30.00
N ASN A 71 4.63 7.50 -28.82
CA ASN A 71 3.51 6.59 -28.55
C ASN A 71 2.39 7.27 -27.74
N SER A 72 2.70 8.41 -27.10
CA SER A 72 1.74 9.22 -26.36
C SER A 72 1.17 10.33 -27.25
N THR A 73 -0.14 10.54 -27.19
CA THR A 73 -0.83 11.56 -28.01
C THR A 73 -1.94 12.24 -27.24
N CYS A 74 -2.21 13.51 -27.57
CA CYS A 74 -3.32 14.27 -27.03
C CYS A 74 -4.68 13.96 -27.68
N GLY A 75 -4.69 13.15 -28.74
CA GLY A 75 -5.88 12.83 -29.52
C GLY A 75 -6.33 14.01 -30.38
N LYS A 76 -5.89 14.05 -31.65
CA LYS A 76 -6.34 14.99 -32.69
C LYS A 76 -6.44 14.29 -34.05
N GLY A 77 -7.37 14.73 -34.89
CA GLY A 77 -7.53 14.19 -36.25
C GLY A 77 -7.98 12.73 -36.25
N ASP A 78 -7.23 11.86 -36.92
CA ASP A 78 -7.57 10.44 -37.15
C ASP A 78 -7.34 9.52 -35.94
N ALA A 79 -6.76 10.03 -34.84
CA ALA A 79 -6.61 9.33 -33.56
C ALA A 79 -7.46 10.03 -32.47
N PRO A 80 -8.75 9.69 -32.31
CA PRO A 80 -9.68 10.44 -31.47
C PRO A 80 -9.49 10.23 -29.95
N THR A 81 -8.69 9.24 -29.55
CA THR A 81 -8.50 8.85 -28.14
C THR A 81 -7.13 9.31 -27.66
N PRO A 82 -7.04 10.16 -26.62
CA PRO A 82 -5.78 10.49 -25.97
C PRO A 82 -5.10 9.23 -25.41
N VAL A 83 -3.78 9.15 -25.50
CA VAL A 83 -2.99 8.00 -25.02
C VAL A 83 -1.77 8.50 -24.25
N LEU A 84 -1.54 7.92 -23.08
CA LEU A 84 -0.32 8.09 -22.30
C LEU A 84 0.45 6.77 -22.28
N VAL A 85 1.70 6.79 -22.71
CA VAL A 85 2.60 5.62 -22.64
C VAL A 85 3.84 5.99 -21.83
N ILE A 86 4.08 5.26 -20.75
CA ILE A 86 5.21 5.44 -19.85
C ILE A 86 6.14 4.24 -20.03
N GLY A 87 7.36 4.49 -20.50
CA GLY A 87 8.40 3.48 -20.65
C GLY A 87 9.36 3.50 -19.46
N PHE A 88 9.78 2.33 -19.01
CA PHE A 88 10.76 2.16 -17.95
C PHE A 88 11.57 0.88 -18.15
N GLY A 89 12.71 0.77 -17.47
CA GLY A 89 13.61 -0.38 -17.59
C GLY A 89 14.12 -0.63 -19.02
N MET A 90 14.39 -1.89 -19.35
CA MET A 90 14.83 -2.36 -20.67
C MET A 90 13.65 -2.80 -21.53
N GLY A 91 12.65 -1.92 -21.67
CA GLY A 91 11.53 -2.10 -22.60
C GLY A 91 10.19 -2.44 -21.95
N GLN A 92 10.02 -2.21 -20.65
CA GLN A 92 8.71 -2.26 -20.02
C GLN A 92 7.95 -0.97 -20.34
N SER A 93 6.64 -1.07 -20.54
CA SER A 93 5.80 0.11 -20.71
C SER A 93 4.39 -0.06 -20.16
N LEU A 94 3.84 1.03 -19.64
CA LEU A 94 2.45 1.16 -19.22
C LEU A 94 1.75 2.12 -20.17
N SER A 95 0.72 1.64 -20.86
CA SER A 95 -0.13 2.43 -21.76
C SER A 95 -1.52 2.60 -21.16
N LEU A 96 -1.99 3.84 -21.13
CA LEU A 96 -3.33 4.23 -20.73
C LEU A 96 -4.00 4.92 -21.92
N LYS A 97 -4.99 4.27 -22.51
CA LYS A 97 -5.83 4.84 -23.55
C LYS A 97 -7.07 5.44 -22.90
N PHE A 98 -7.37 6.69 -23.21
CA PHE A 98 -8.50 7.42 -22.64
C PHE A 98 -9.63 7.52 -23.65
N MET A 99 -10.84 7.20 -23.20
CA MET A 99 -12.07 7.50 -23.92
C MET A 99 -12.74 8.73 -23.30
N LYS A 100 -13.16 9.64 -24.17
CA LYS A 100 -13.95 10.82 -23.79
C LYS A 100 -15.44 10.55 -24.01
N THR A 101 -16.20 10.53 -22.92
CA THR A 101 -17.67 10.61 -22.96
C THR A 101 -18.11 12.08 -22.91
N SER A 102 -19.40 12.39 -23.10
CA SER A 102 -19.96 13.75 -23.14
C SER A 102 -19.48 14.68 -22.02
N ASN A 103 -19.20 14.17 -20.81
CA ASN A 103 -18.72 14.97 -19.67
C ASN A 103 -17.58 14.34 -18.84
N GLN A 104 -16.97 13.22 -19.27
CA GLN A 104 -15.97 12.53 -18.45
C GLN A 104 -14.92 11.82 -19.30
N TYR A 105 -13.68 11.86 -18.84
CA TYR A 105 -12.59 11.01 -19.34
C TYR A 105 -12.53 9.73 -18.51
N ARG A 106 -12.43 8.59 -19.17
CA ARG A 106 -12.28 7.28 -18.54
C ARG A 106 -11.12 6.55 -19.23
N VAL A 107 -10.40 5.72 -18.48
CA VAL A 107 -9.46 4.78 -19.08
C VAL A 107 -10.31 3.75 -19.84
N GLU A 108 -10.15 3.72 -21.15
CA GLU A 108 -10.77 2.74 -22.05
C GLU A 108 -10.03 1.42 -22.00
N GLU A 109 -8.70 1.51 -22.07
CA GLU A 109 -7.79 0.38 -22.15
C GLU A 109 -6.54 0.69 -21.34
N LEU A 110 -6.14 -0.28 -20.51
CA LEU A 110 -4.87 -0.28 -19.79
C LEU A 110 -4.07 -1.48 -20.29
N THR A 111 -2.90 -1.18 -20.86
CA THR A 111 -1.99 -2.17 -21.42
C THR A 111 -0.66 -2.08 -20.71
N PHE A 112 -0.20 -3.20 -20.18
CA PHE A 112 1.13 -3.33 -19.61
C PHE A 112 1.95 -4.28 -20.46
N SER A 113 3.02 -3.76 -21.08
CA SER A 113 3.96 -4.53 -21.88
C SER A 113 5.24 -4.72 -21.07
N TYR A 114 5.76 -5.94 -21.05
CA TYR A 114 6.98 -6.24 -20.30
C TYR A 114 7.92 -7.16 -21.08
N ASN A 115 9.20 -6.82 -21.01
CA ASN A 115 10.27 -7.60 -21.60
C ASN A 115 10.89 -8.50 -20.53
N LEU A 116 10.73 -9.82 -20.66
CA LEU A 116 11.33 -10.81 -19.75
C LEU A 116 12.86 -10.88 -19.86
N SER A 117 13.44 -10.30 -20.91
CA SER A 117 14.90 -10.22 -21.06
C SER A 117 15.53 -9.20 -20.11
N ASP A 118 14.72 -8.35 -19.47
CA ASP A 118 15.20 -7.44 -18.44
C ASP A 118 15.41 -8.18 -17.12
N ALA A 119 16.65 -8.64 -16.90
CA ALA A 119 17.03 -9.35 -15.69
C ALA A 119 16.90 -8.50 -14.40
N ALA A 120 16.71 -7.18 -14.49
CA ALA A 120 16.46 -6.33 -13.33
C ALA A 120 15.04 -6.52 -12.78
N PHE A 121 14.06 -6.80 -13.65
CA PHE A 121 12.66 -7.06 -13.26
C PHE A 121 12.29 -8.55 -13.31
N PHE A 122 12.93 -9.32 -14.21
CA PHE A 122 12.62 -10.72 -14.50
C PHE A 122 13.90 -11.58 -14.48
N PRO A 123 14.50 -11.80 -13.30
CA PRO A 123 15.71 -12.59 -13.19
C PRO A 123 15.47 -14.04 -13.63
N SER A 124 16.42 -14.64 -14.34
CA SER A 124 16.35 -16.05 -14.78
C SER A 124 15.20 -16.41 -15.73
N ALA A 125 14.53 -15.42 -16.33
CA ALA A 125 13.43 -15.67 -17.26
C ALA A 125 13.89 -16.33 -18.56
N SER A 126 12.98 -17.09 -19.16
CA SER A 126 13.12 -17.65 -20.50
C SER A 126 12.82 -16.54 -21.52
N ALA A 127 13.74 -16.23 -22.44
CA ALA A 127 13.63 -15.04 -23.30
C ALA A 127 12.29 -14.95 -24.08
N GLY A 128 11.64 -13.78 -24.06
CA GLY A 128 10.41 -13.48 -24.79
C GLY A 128 9.82 -12.10 -24.43
N GLU A 129 8.95 -11.57 -25.30
CA GLU A 129 8.20 -10.32 -25.11
C GLU A 129 6.72 -10.64 -24.89
N TYR A 130 6.09 -10.03 -23.88
CA TYR A 130 4.73 -10.34 -23.46
C TYR A 130 3.93 -9.06 -23.20
N GLU A 131 2.66 -9.09 -23.59
CA GLU A 131 1.72 -7.97 -23.44
C GLU A 131 0.50 -8.42 -22.64
N CYS A 132 0.09 -7.60 -21.66
CA CYS A 132 -1.10 -7.83 -20.85
C CYS A 132 -2.08 -6.67 -21.03
N THR A 133 -3.22 -6.96 -21.64
CA THR A 133 -4.30 -5.98 -21.86
C THR A 133 -5.49 -6.31 -20.98
N ARG A 134 -6.02 -5.32 -20.25
CA ARG A 134 -7.29 -5.45 -19.52
C ARG A 134 -8.42 -4.87 -20.37
N ASP A 135 -9.14 -5.74 -21.06
CA ASP A 135 -10.44 -5.37 -21.65
C ASP A 135 -11.58 -5.50 -20.65
N LYS A 136 -12.61 -4.68 -20.86
CA LYS A 136 -13.89 -4.60 -20.13
C LYS A 136 -14.37 -5.97 -19.60
N PRO A 137 -14.94 -6.06 -18.36
CA PRO A 137 -15.44 -7.32 -17.83
C PRO A 137 -16.57 -7.89 -18.71
N MET A 138 -16.34 -9.07 -19.27
CA MET A 138 -17.34 -9.91 -19.90
C MET A 138 -18.14 -10.63 -18.81
N THR A 139 -19.42 -10.30 -18.74
CA THR A 139 -20.42 -10.99 -17.91
C THR A 139 -20.53 -12.45 -18.35
N THR A 140 -20.00 -13.37 -17.56
CA THR A 140 -20.33 -14.79 -17.66
C THR A 140 -20.93 -15.25 -16.34
N ILE A 141 -22.24 -15.46 -16.34
CA ILE A 141 -23.01 -16.05 -15.24
C ILE A 141 -22.67 -17.54 -15.20
N ALA A 142 -22.02 -17.99 -14.14
CA ALA A 142 -21.95 -19.40 -13.78
C ALA A 142 -22.69 -19.59 -12.44
N THR A 143 -23.92 -20.07 -12.56
CA THR A 143 -24.81 -20.47 -11.47
C THR A 143 -24.24 -21.71 -10.81
N THR A 144 -24.03 -21.70 -9.49
CA THR A 144 -23.83 -22.94 -8.73
C THR A 144 -24.72 -22.93 -7.49
N THR A 145 -25.64 -23.88 -7.49
CA THR A 145 -26.73 -24.14 -6.57
C THR A 145 -26.25 -24.36 -5.13
N ALA A 146 -26.70 -23.50 -4.20
CA ALA A 146 -26.60 -23.75 -2.77
C ALA A 146 -27.71 -24.72 -2.32
N ARG A 147 -27.33 -25.85 -1.72
CA ARG A 147 -28.25 -26.76 -1.03
C ARG A 147 -28.38 -26.29 0.42
N GLN A 148 -29.58 -25.83 0.79
CA GLN A 148 -29.96 -25.54 2.18
C GLN A 148 -29.99 -26.84 3.00
N THR A 149 -29.49 -26.78 4.24
CA THR A 149 -29.92 -27.67 5.32
C THR A 149 -29.91 -26.88 6.63
N THR A 150 -31.04 -26.89 7.32
CA THR A 150 -31.37 -26.11 8.52
C THR A 150 -31.21 -26.98 9.77
N SER A 151 -30.97 -26.33 10.93
CA SER A 151 -31.12 -26.85 12.32
C SER A 151 -29.99 -27.78 12.80
N GLN A 152 -29.41 -27.69 14.00
CA GLN A 152 -29.88 -27.24 15.32
C GLN A 152 -28.68 -26.99 16.26
N VAL A 153 -28.83 -26.17 17.30
CA VAL A 153 -27.83 -25.91 18.36
C VAL A 153 -27.74 -27.11 19.34
N PRO A 154 -26.52 -27.52 19.74
CA PRO A 154 -26.26 -27.75 21.16
C PRO A 154 -24.96 -27.08 21.64
N THR A 155 -25.07 -26.36 22.74
CA THR A 155 -23.97 -25.81 23.54
C THR A 155 -23.45 -26.89 24.48
N THR A 156 -22.14 -27.19 24.48
CA THR A 156 -21.37 -27.55 25.71
C THR A 156 -19.86 -27.56 25.46
N THR A 157 -19.19 -26.65 26.15
CA THR A 157 -17.87 -26.69 26.80
C THR A 157 -16.86 -27.79 26.45
N SER A 158 -15.67 -27.37 25.97
CA SER A 158 -14.38 -28.02 26.24
C SER A 158 -13.22 -27.01 26.09
N PRO A 159 -12.15 -27.08 26.91
CA PRO A 159 -11.10 -26.06 26.99
C PRO A 159 -9.87 -26.39 26.13
N ALA A 160 -9.30 -25.39 25.46
CA ALA A 160 -7.86 -25.13 25.34
C ALA A 160 -7.60 -24.02 24.29
N PRO A 161 -6.57 -23.18 24.49
CA PRO A 161 -6.29 -22.02 23.65
C PRO A 161 -5.56 -22.40 22.36
N THR A 162 -6.13 -22.05 21.21
CA THR A 162 -5.38 -22.01 19.95
C THR A 162 -4.74 -20.63 19.85
N THR A 163 -3.46 -20.53 20.21
CA THR A 163 -2.65 -19.33 19.95
C THR A 163 -2.58 -19.08 18.45
N LEU A 164 -3.22 -18.00 18.01
CA LEU A 164 -3.00 -17.36 16.71
C LEU A 164 -1.47 -17.13 16.53
N PRO A 165 -0.90 -17.18 15.31
CA PRO A 165 0.48 -16.71 15.07
C PRO A 165 0.65 -15.33 15.73
N GLN A 166 1.47 -15.29 16.78
CA GLN A 166 1.53 -14.16 17.68
C GLN A 166 2.44 -13.09 17.05
N ASN A 167 1.86 -11.95 16.68
CA ASN A 167 2.63 -10.77 16.25
C ASN A 167 3.76 -10.50 17.26
N PRO A 168 4.94 -10.05 16.80
CA PRO A 168 6.05 -9.79 17.69
C PRO A 168 5.67 -8.76 18.76
N ALA A 169 6.17 -8.96 19.98
CA ALA A 169 5.89 -8.06 21.09
C ALA A 169 6.43 -6.66 20.80
N VAL A 170 5.65 -5.64 21.15
CA VAL A 170 6.00 -4.24 20.92
C VAL A 170 7.07 -3.79 21.93
N GLY A 171 8.22 -3.36 21.42
CA GLY A 171 9.29 -2.77 22.23
C GLY A 171 9.19 -1.25 22.28
N LYS A 172 9.70 -0.65 23.36
CA LYS A 172 9.78 0.80 23.54
C LYS A 172 11.25 1.23 23.61
N TYR A 173 11.61 2.20 22.79
CA TYR A 173 12.99 2.65 22.60
C TYR A 173 13.05 4.16 22.75
N ASN A 174 13.97 4.66 23.59
CA ASN A 174 14.18 6.08 23.82
C ASN A 174 15.67 6.39 23.67
N VAL A 175 16.02 7.14 22.63
CA VAL A 175 17.39 7.61 22.40
C VAL A 175 17.49 9.07 22.85
N THR A 176 18.37 9.31 23.80
CA THR A 176 18.71 10.65 24.29
C THR A 176 19.95 11.19 23.57
N GLY A 177 19.81 12.35 22.94
CA GLY A 177 20.89 13.11 22.33
C GLY A 177 21.44 14.20 23.26
N LYS A 178 22.20 15.15 22.70
CA LYS A 178 22.77 16.27 23.47
C LYS A 178 21.71 17.23 24.05
N ASN A 179 20.57 17.36 23.38
CA ASN A 179 19.51 18.30 23.72
C ASN A 179 18.27 17.60 24.32
N GLY A 180 18.45 16.42 24.90
CA GLY A 180 17.37 15.58 25.41
C GLY A 180 16.96 14.47 24.44
N THR A 181 15.79 13.88 24.69
CA THR A 181 15.24 12.78 23.89
C THR A 181 15.04 13.21 22.44
N CYS A 182 15.59 12.44 21.51
CA CYS A 182 15.62 12.80 20.10
C CYS A 182 15.12 11.69 19.17
N VAL A 183 15.00 10.45 19.67
CA VAL A 183 14.19 9.39 19.06
C VAL A 183 13.33 8.75 20.14
N LEU A 184 12.03 8.67 19.89
CA LEU A 184 11.11 7.86 20.68
C LEU A 184 10.41 6.91 19.70
N ALA A 185 10.45 5.61 19.98
CA ALA A 185 9.87 4.60 19.12
C ALA A 185 9.17 3.52 19.96
N SER A 186 8.04 3.05 19.48
CA SER A 186 7.29 1.91 20.01
C SER A 186 6.91 1.03 18.83
N MET A 187 7.48 -0.17 18.71
CA MET A 187 7.22 -1.05 17.56
C MET A 187 7.55 -2.51 17.85
N GLY A 188 6.77 -3.42 17.28
CA GLY A 188 7.13 -4.83 17.12
C GLY A 188 7.91 -5.04 15.84
N LEU A 189 8.91 -5.92 15.86
CA LEU A 189 9.85 -6.10 14.75
C LEU A 189 10.03 -7.59 14.40
N GLN A 190 9.96 -7.89 13.12
CA GLN A 190 10.34 -9.17 12.54
C GLN A 190 11.28 -8.95 11.35
N LEU A 191 12.43 -9.60 11.37
CA LEU A 191 13.40 -9.59 10.28
C LEU A 191 13.29 -10.89 9.49
N ASN A 192 13.08 -10.80 8.19
CA ASN A 192 13.03 -11.94 7.27
C ASN A 192 14.20 -11.86 6.29
N VAL A 193 15.10 -12.85 6.32
CA VAL A 193 16.28 -12.91 5.45
C VAL A 193 16.31 -14.21 4.65
N SER A 194 16.28 -14.09 3.34
CA SER A 194 16.44 -15.19 2.40
C SER A 194 17.93 -15.45 2.13
N TYR A 195 18.35 -16.72 2.14
CA TYR A 195 19.75 -17.10 1.97
C TYR A 195 19.91 -18.38 1.13
N GLU A 196 21.06 -18.52 0.46
CA GLU A 196 21.43 -19.77 -0.22
C GLU A 196 22.03 -20.75 0.79
N SER A 197 21.42 -21.94 0.90
CA SER A 197 21.95 -23.05 1.71
C SER A 197 23.13 -23.75 1.03
N LYS A 198 23.88 -24.53 1.81
CA LYS A 198 25.01 -25.36 1.29
C LYS A 198 24.58 -26.35 0.22
N ASP A 199 23.32 -26.78 0.23
CA ASP A 199 22.74 -27.70 -0.75
C ASP A 199 22.21 -26.99 -2.01
N GLY A 200 22.43 -25.68 -2.14
CA GLY A 200 21.98 -24.87 -3.28
C GLY A 200 20.50 -24.50 -3.28
N LYS A 201 19.77 -24.80 -2.19
CA LYS A 201 18.36 -24.39 -2.01
C LYS A 201 18.27 -23.03 -1.34
N THR A 202 17.20 -22.30 -1.60
CA THR A 202 16.87 -21.07 -0.86
C THR A 202 16.27 -21.41 0.50
N GLY A 203 16.88 -20.91 1.57
CA GLY A 203 16.35 -20.92 2.94
C GLY A 203 15.81 -19.55 3.33
N LEU A 204 14.97 -19.51 4.36
CA LEU A 204 14.43 -18.28 4.94
C LEU A 204 14.68 -18.29 6.45
N ASP A 205 15.37 -17.28 6.94
CA ASP A 205 15.56 -17.03 8.36
C ASP A 205 14.57 -15.95 8.82
N VAL A 206 13.75 -16.27 9.82
CA VAL A 206 12.72 -15.39 10.37
C VAL A 206 13.06 -15.10 11.82
N LEU A 207 13.41 -13.86 12.13
CA LEU A 207 13.83 -13.42 13.44
C LEU A 207 12.84 -12.42 14.03
N ASN A 208 12.03 -12.87 14.96
CA ASN A 208 11.18 -11.99 15.78
C ASN A 208 12.02 -11.38 16.91
N PHE A 209 12.07 -10.04 16.96
CA PHE A 209 12.78 -9.34 18.02
C PHE A 209 11.99 -9.43 19.32
N ILE A 210 12.68 -9.75 20.40
CA ILE A 210 12.09 -9.80 21.74
C ILE A 210 12.55 -8.55 22.49
N PRO A 211 11.64 -7.61 22.85
CA PRO A 211 12.02 -6.33 23.44
C PRO A 211 12.88 -6.42 24.69
N SER A 212 12.60 -7.37 25.60
CA SER A 212 13.37 -7.56 26.84
C SER A 212 14.84 -7.92 26.61
N ASN A 213 15.15 -8.49 25.45
CA ASN A 213 16.48 -8.97 25.08
C ASN A 213 17.09 -8.14 23.94
N THR A 214 16.45 -7.03 23.57
CA THR A 214 16.91 -6.13 22.51
C THR A 214 17.55 -4.91 23.15
N SER A 215 18.85 -4.71 22.91
CA SER A 215 19.53 -3.47 23.29
C SER A 215 19.33 -2.40 22.22
N PHE A 216 19.19 -1.14 22.63
CA PHE A 216 19.05 -0.02 21.71
C PHE A 216 20.11 1.06 21.98
N SER A 217 20.49 1.78 20.93
CA SER A 217 21.35 2.97 20.99
C SER A 217 21.02 3.89 19.81
N GLY A 218 21.66 5.04 19.72
CA GLY A 218 21.43 5.96 18.61
C GLY A 218 22.06 7.31 18.84
N ASN A 219 21.87 8.21 17.88
CA ASN A 219 22.31 9.59 17.94
C ASN A 219 21.43 10.44 17.04
N CYS A 220 21.38 11.74 17.33
CA CYS A 220 20.69 12.70 16.49
C CYS A 220 21.56 13.94 16.31
N ASP A 221 21.51 14.49 15.12
CA ASP A 221 21.96 15.83 14.80
C ASP A 221 20.76 16.67 14.31
N ASN A 222 21.02 17.81 13.68
CA ASN A 222 19.96 18.73 13.23
C ASN A 222 19.17 18.21 12.01
N SER A 223 19.72 17.26 11.27
CA SER A 223 19.25 16.78 9.97
C SER A 223 19.05 15.27 9.89
N SER A 224 19.77 14.50 10.71
CA SER A 224 19.75 13.04 10.74
C SER A 224 19.55 12.51 12.16
N ALA A 225 18.88 11.37 12.27
CA ALA A 225 18.70 10.64 13.52
C ALA A 225 18.81 9.13 13.25
N PHE A 226 19.47 8.42 14.17
CA PHE A 226 19.67 6.99 14.07
C PHE A 226 19.07 6.26 15.26
N LEU A 227 18.38 5.16 14.98
CA LEU A 227 17.95 4.18 15.98
C LEU A 227 18.62 2.84 15.66
N ASN A 228 19.52 2.42 16.53
CA ASN A 228 20.25 1.16 16.42
C ASN A 228 19.62 0.15 17.39
N LEU A 229 19.13 -0.96 16.87
CA LEU A 229 18.60 -2.07 17.65
C LEU A 229 19.49 -3.28 17.47
N THR A 230 19.80 -3.99 18.54
CA THR A 230 20.63 -5.19 18.51
C THR A 230 19.96 -6.29 19.34
N PHE A 231 19.69 -7.42 18.69
CA PHE A 231 19.05 -8.60 19.28
C PHE A 231 19.85 -9.85 18.89
N GLY A 232 20.49 -10.48 19.88
CA GLY A 232 21.40 -11.59 19.63
C GLY A 232 22.56 -11.18 18.71
N LYS A 233 22.61 -11.74 17.49
CA LYS A 233 23.60 -11.40 16.46
C LYS A 233 23.07 -10.46 15.39
N ALA A 234 21.78 -10.14 15.42
CA ALA A 234 21.15 -9.25 14.45
C ALA A 234 21.23 -7.80 14.93
N LYS A 235 21.52 -6.90 13.99
CA LYS A 235 21.53 -5.46 14.21
C LYS A 235 20.75 -4.77 13.08
N LEU A 236 19.80 -3.94 13.50
CA LEU A 236 19.00 -3.07 12.65
C LEU A 236 19.37 -1.62 12.94
N ILE A 237 19.60 -0.83 11.90
CA ILE A 237 19.86 0.62 12.02
C ILE A 237 18.83 1.33 11.17
N PHE A 238 17.95 2.09 11.81
CA PHE A 238 17.00 2.98 11.14
C PHE A 238 17.62 4.36 11.02
N HIS A 239 17.68 4.89 9.81
CA HIS A 239 18.22 6.21 9.50
C HIS A 239 17.10 7.15 9.07
N PHE A 240 16.77 8.10 9.93
CA PHE A 240 15.77 9.13 9.69
C PHE A 240 16.43 10.42 9.24
N VAL A 241 15.81 11.11 8.29
CA VAL A 241 16.26 12.41 7.79
C VAL A 241 15.13 13.42 7.92
N ARG A 242 15.48 14.67 8.22
CA ARG A 242 14.54 15.80 8.24
C ARG A 242 14.64 16.61 6.94
N ASN A 243 13.50 16.84 6.30
CA ASN A 243 13.35 17.87 5.29
C ASN A 243 13.00 19.20 5.96
N THR A 244 13.97 20.12 6.00
CA THR A 244 13.82 21.43 6.64
C THR A 244 12.86 22.35 5.90
N SER A 245 12.67 22.17 4.59
CA SER A 245 11.80 23.02 3.77
C SER A 245 10.31 22.83 4.07
N ILE A 246 9.90 21.61 4.43
CA ILE A 246 8.50 21.26 4.73
C ILE A 246 8.30 20.85 6.19
N GLU A 247 9.34 20.97 7.02
CA GLU A 247 9.37 20.55 8.43
C GLU A 247 8.84 19.14 8.68
N LYS A 248 9.21 18.18 7.82
CA LYS A 248 8.86 16.77 7.98
C LYS A 248 10.10 15.91 8.17
N PHE A 249 9.96 14.78 8.87
CA PHE A 249 10.94 13.72 8.86
C PHE A 249 10.40 12.49 8.16
N PHE A 250 11.30 11.62 7.70
CA PHE A 250 10.96 10.31 7.15
C PHE A 250 12.14 9.36 7.33
N LEU A 251 11.87 8.06 7.24
CA LEU A 251 12.90 7.03 7.21
C LEU A 251 13.56 7.05 5.83
N GLN A 252 14.83 7.43 5.77
CA GLN A 252 15.62 7.46 4.53
C GLN A 252 16.26 6.11 4.24
N GLY A 253 16.51 5.30 5.28
CA GLY A 253 17.14 4.01 5.09
C GLY A 253 17.14 3.08 6.28
N VAL A 254 17.39 1.81 5.99
CA VAL A 254 17.58 0.74 6.97
C VAL A 254 18.83 -0.06 6.61
N THR A 255 19.69 -0.27 7.61
CA THR A 255 20.81 -1.20 7.51
C THR A 255 20.53 -2.43 8.37
N VAL A 256 20.69 -3.61 7.78
CA VAL A 256 20.55 -4.91 8.42
C VAL A 256 21.91 -5.59 8.42
N SER A 257 22.30 -6.14 9.56
CA SER A 257 23.43 -7.06 9.65
C SER A 257 23.07 -8.21 10.58
N THR A 258 23.35 -9.45 10.20
CA THR A 258 23.07 -10.63 11.04
C THR A 258 23.98 -11.80 10.67
N THR A 259 24.06 -12.79 11.56
CA THR A 259 24.65 -14.09 11.27
C THR A 259 23.52 -15.08 10.95
N LEU A 260 23.55 -15.64 9.76
CA LEU A 260 22.60 -16.62 9.25
C LEU A 260 22.79 -18.01 9.89
N PRO A 261 21.80 -18.90 9.78
CA PRO A 261 21.88 -20.27 10.25
C PRO A 261 23.07 -21.08 9.68
N PRO A 262 23.58 -22.11 10.37
CA PRO A 262 24.77 -22.87 9.96
C PRO A 262 24.69 -23.54 8.58
N GLU A 263 23.48 -23.80 8.09
CA GLU A 263 23.18 -24.35 6.77
C GLU A 263 23.39 -23.34 5.64
N ALA A 264 23.52 -22.04 5.94
CA ALA A 264 23.81 -21.01 4.96
C ALA A 264 25.21 -21.19 4.37
N LYS A 265 25.34 -20.94 3.06
CA LYS A 265 26.61 -20.96 2.33
C LYS A 265 27.52 -19.80 2.75
N LYS A 266 26.93 -18.65 3.05
CA LYS A 266 27.59 -17.48 3.63
C LYS A 266 26.97 -17.19 4.99
N PRO A 267 27.73 -17.30 6.10
CA PRO A 267 27.16 -17.14 7.44
C PRO A 267 26.92 -15.68 7.82
N GLN A 268 27.60 -14.71 7.22
CA GLN A 268 27.38 -13.28 7.49
C GLN A 268 26.48 -12.68 6.41
N PHE A 269 25.49 -11.92 6.86
CA PHE A 269 24.55 -11.20 6.00
C PHE A 269 24.56 -9.73 6.34
N GLU A 270 24.68 -8.89 5.31
CA GLU A 270 24.59 -7.43 5.42
C GLU A 270 23.79 -6.89 4.24
N ALA A 271 22.88 -5.96 4.53
CA ALA A 271 22.05 -5.31 3.53
C ALA A 271 21.77 -3.86 3.95
N VAL A 272 21.66 -2.97 2.97
CA VAL A 272 21.32 -1.57 3.20
C VAL A 272 20.38 -1.06 2.12
N ASN A 273 19.38 -0.30 2.52
CA ASN A 273 18.59 0.54 1.64
C ASN A 273 18.71 1.98 2.15
N ASN A 274 19.00 2.91 1.26
CA ASN A 274 19.16 4.34 1.56
C ASN A 274 18.21 5.23 0.74
N SER A 275 17.20 4.65 0.09
CA SER A 275 16.26 5.35 -0.80
C SER A 275 14.80 5.16 -0.35
N MET A 276 14.58 5.17 0.96
CA MET A 276 13.28 5.01 1.61
C MET A 276 12.59 6.37 1.84
N SER A 277 11.27 6.34 2.05
CA SER A 277 10.44 7.50 2.40
C SER A 277 9.27 7.15 3.34
N GLU A 278 9.40 6.05 4.07
CA GLU A 278 8.39 5.49 4.98
C GLU A 278 8.44 6.15 6.37
N LEU A 279 7.49 5.80 7.25
CA LEU A 279 7.43 6.23 8.65
C LEU A 279 7.58 7.76 8.87
N GLY A 280 7.05 8.54 7.93
CA GLY A 280 7.22 9.99 7.94
C GLY A 280 6.09 10.75 8.62
N ALA A 281 6.44 11.80 9.37
CA ALA A 281 5.48 12.72 9.98
C ALA A 281 6.07 14.15 10.07
N SER A 282 5.22 15.12 10.42
CA SER A 282 5.67 16.49 10.69
C SER A 282 6.52 16.55 11.97
N VAL A 283 7.52 17.42 12.00
CA VAL A 283 8.43 17.55 13.15
C VAL A 283 7.66 18.06 14.37
N GLY A 284 7.73 17.30 15.46
CA GLY A 284 6.93 17.52 16.68
C GLY A 284 5.71 16.60 16.79
N ASN A 285 5.34 15.91 15.71
CA ASN A 285 4.32 14.87 15.69
C ASN A 285 4.96 13.48 15.67
N SER A 286 4.17 12.46 15.99
CA SER A 286 4.54 11.05 15.87
C SER A 286 3.80 10.39 14.71
N TYR A 287 4.51 9.61 13.89
CA TYR A 287 3.90 8.68 12.95
C TYR A 287 3.33 7.48 13.72
N MET A 288 2.12 7.02 13.40
CA MET A 288 1.52 5.81 13.99
C MET A 288 0.89 4.93 12.91
N CYS A 289 1.13 3.62 12.98
CA CYS A 289 0.51 2.63 12.12
C CYS A 289 0.24 1.34 12.91
N ASN A 290 -1.03 0.94 13.02
CA ASN A 290 -1.42 -0.30 13.70
C ASN A 290 -1.32 -1.50 12.79
N ALA A 291 -1.63 -1.31 11.49
CA ALA A 291 -1.43 -2.31 10.45
C ALA A 291 0.04 -2.75 10.35
N GLU A 292 0.24 -3.96 9.82
CA GLU A 292 1.58 -4.47 9.50
C GLU A 292 2.15 -3.67 8.32
N GLU A 293 3.35 -3.11 8.51
CA GLU A 293 4.09 -2.37 7.50
C GLU A 293 5.41 -3.08 7.20
N THR A 294 5.64 -3.42 5.92
CA THR A 294 6.84 -4.14 5.48
C THR A 294 7.84 -3.18 4.84
N LEU A 295 9.00 -3.03 5.46
CA LEU A 295 10.13 -2.29 4.88
C LEU A 295 10.99 -3.22 4.02
N LEU A 296 11.08 -2.91 2.72
CA LEU A 296 11.93 -3.63 1.78
C LEU A 296 13.37 -3.11 1.85
N VAL A 297 14.27 -3.88 2.48
CA VAL A 297 15.69 -3.52 2.52
C VAL A 297 16.38 -3.98 1.22
N THR A 298 16.20 -5.24 0.85
CA THR A 298 16.64 -5.79 -0.45
C THR A 298 15.67 -6.90 -0.87
N GLN A 299 15.80 -7.44 -2.08
CA GLN A 299 14.99 -8.59 -2.54
C GLN A 299 15.10 -9.83 -1.63
N GLY A 300 16.19 -9.94 -0.86
CA GLY A 300 16.41 -11.03 0.09
C GLY A 300 16.23 -10.64 1.54
N ALA A 301 15.83 -9.40 1.87
CA ALA A 301 15.66 -8.96 3.26
C ALA A 301 14.53 -7.96 3.45
N PHE A 302 13.62 -8.31 4.35
CA PHE A 302 12.44 -7.52 4.73
C PHE A 302 12.45 -7.27 6.24
N VAL A 303 12.00 -6.10 6.66
CA VAL A 303 11.74 -5.79 8.07
C VAL A 303 10.26 -5.48 8.21
N ASN A 304 9.52 -6.37 8.85
CA ASN A 304 8.10 -6.18 9.15
C ASN A 304 7.96 -5.45 10.49
N LEU A 305 7.16 -4.39 10.48
CA LEU A 305 6.83 -3.54 11.61
C LEU A 305 5.39 -3.80 12.04
N PHE A 306 5.17 -3.90 13.34
CA PHE A 306 3.85 -4.15 13.93
C PHE A 306 3.54 -3.09 14.97
N SER A 307 2.38 -2.44 14.85
CA SER A 307 1.94 -1.41 15.81
C SER A 307 3.03 -0.37 16.06
N VAL A 308 3.53 0.23 14.97
CA VAL A 308 4.61 1.20 15.00
C VAL A 308 4.09 2.57 15.41
N GLN A 309 4.78 3.21 16.35
CA GLN A 309 4.67 4.63 16.63
C GLN A 309 6.07 5.21 16.79
N VAL A 310 6.44 6.21 15.98
CA VAL A 310 7.79 6.78 15.98
C VAL A 310 7.77 8.30 15.87
N GLN A 311 8.68 8.94 16.60
CA GLN A 311 8.93 10.37 16.54
C GLN A 311 10.41 10.64 16.68
N VAL A 312 10.93 11.56 15.87
CA VAL A 312 12.34 11.94 15.85
C VAL A 312 12.54 13.45 15.83
N PHE A 313 13.76 13.89 16.16
CA PHE A 313 14.23 15.29 16.21
C PHE A 313 13.65 16.14 17.34
N LYS A 314 12.35 16.45 17.29
CA LYS A 314 11.69 17.31 18.28
C LYS A 314 10.74 16.48 19.13
N ILE A 315 11.08 16.30 20.40
CA ILE A 315 10.29 15.55 21.37
C ILE A 315 10.19 16.41 22.63
N ASP A 316 8.98 16.85 22.97
CA ASP A 316 8.73 17.68 24.14
C ASP A 316 8.60 16.77 25.37
N GLY A 317 9.68 16.64 26.12
CA GLY A 317 9.79 15.69 27.25
C GLY A 317 10.11 14.27 26.78
N ASP A 318 9.43 13.26 27.35
CA ASP A 318 9.61 11.84 27.04
C ASP A 318 8.31 11.18 26.55
N LYS A 319 7.51 11.93 25.79
CA LYS A 319 6.20 11.48 25.30
C LYS A 319 6.04 11.78 23.81
N PHE A 320 5.23 10.98 23.14
CA PHE A 320 4.82 11.26 21.77
C PHE A 320 3.98 12.53 21.70
N GLY A 321 4.18 13.28 20.63
CA GLY A 321 3.38 14.44 20.25
C GLY A 321 2.06 14.03 19.58
N ALA A 322 1.51 14.92 18.75
CA ALA A 322 0.28 14.63 18.02
C ALA A 322 0.50 13.48 17.02
N VAL A 323 -0.52 12.67 16.80
CA VAL A 323 -0.42 11.46 15.96
C VAL A 323 -0.78 11.77 14.51
N GLU A 324 0.07 11.35 13.58
CA GLU A 324 -0.20 11.24 12.15
C GLU A 324 -0.32 9.76 11.79
N GLU A 325 -1.51 9.33 11.40
CA GLU A 325 -1.82 7.92 11.11
C GLU A 325 -1.43 7.53 9.68
N CYS A 326 -1.02 6.28 9.50
CA CYS A 326 -0.72 5.71 8.20
C CYS A 326 -1.98 5.46 7.36
N GLN A 327 -1.81 5.45 6.04
CA GLN A 327 -2.90 5.20 5.08
C GLN A 327 -3.50 3.79 5.20
N LEU A 328 -2.73 2.82 5.70
CA LEU A 328 -3.19 1.43 5.83
C LEU A 328 -4.30 1.30 6.89
N ASP A 329 -4.21 2.07 7.97
CA ASP A 329 -5.23 2.09 9.03
C ASP A 329 -6.55 2.71 8.55
N GLU A 330 -6.50 3.73 7.69
CA GLU A 330 -7.68 4.38 7.12
C GLU A 330 -8.48 3.43 6.21
N ASN A 331 -7.80 2.67 5.36
CA ASN A 331 -8.43 1.74 4.42
C ASN A 331 -9.16 0.58 5.13
N ASN A 332 -8.65 0.14 6.28
CA ASN A 332 -9.27 -0.95 7.04
C ASN A 332 -10.62 -0.55 7.66
N MET A 333 -10.81 0.75 7.96
CA MET A 333 -12.07 1.28 8.49
C MET A 333 -13.02 1.80 7.39
N LEU A 334 -12.49 2.24 6.25
CA LEU A 334 -13.29 2.80 5.16
C LEU A 334 -14.21 1.76 4.50
N ILE A 335 -13.70 0.54 4.26
CA ILE A 335 -14.46 -0.53 3.57
C ILE A 335 -15.73 -0.91 4.37
N PRO A 336 -15.67 -1.20 5.68
CA PRO A 336 -16.87 -1.50 6.47
C PRO A 336 -17.90 -0.37 6.47
N ILE A 337 -17.47 0.90 6.48
CA ILE A 337 -18.37 2.06 6.51
C ILE A 337 -19.15 2.17 5.20
N ILE A 338 -18.49 2.03 4.06
CA ILE A 338 -19.13 2.08 2.74
C ILE A 338 -20.15 0.95 2.59
N VAL A 339 -19.77 -0.27 3.00
CA VAL A 339 -20.68 -1.43 2.96
C VAL A 339 -21.89 -1.21 3.88
N GLY A 340 -21.68 -0.68 5.09
CA GLY A 340 -22.76 -0.35 6.02
C GLY A 340 -23.73 0.70 5.47
N ALA A 341 -23.22 1.77 4.87
CA ALA A 341 -24.04 2.83 4.29
C ALA A 341 -24.84 2.32 3.06
N ALA A 342 -24.23 1.50 2.21
CA ALA A 342 -24.91 0.90 1.06
C ALA A 342 -26.05 -0.03 1.48
N LEU A 343 -25.83 -0.88 2.49
CA LEU A 343 -26.85 -1.78 3.04
C LEU A 343 -28.01 -1.00 3.68
N ALA A 344 -27.72 0.03 4.48
CA ALA A 344 -28.74 0.88 5.09
C ALA A 344 -29.58 1.62 4.02
N GLY A 345 -28.91 2.15 2.98
CA GLY A 345 -29.58 2.79 1.85
C GLY A 345 -30.50 1.85 1.08
N LEU A 346 -30.06 0.62 0.82
CA LEU A 346 -30.87 -0.39 0.13
C LEU A 346 -32.12 -0.77 0.96
N VAL A 347 -31.96 -0.98 2.27
CA VAL A 347 -33.10 -1.27 3.17
C VAL A 347 -34.10 -0.13 3.15
N LEU A 348 -33.65 1.12 3.20
CA LEU A 348 -34.52 2.30 3.15
C LEU A 348 -35.30 2.37 1.83
N ILE A 349 -34.64 2.12 0.69
CA ILE A 349 -35.28 2.10 -0.63
C ILE A 349 -36.37 1.03 -0.69
N VAL A 350 -36.09 -0.19 -0.19
CA VAL A 350 -37.07 -1.28 -0.16
C VAL A 350 -38.27 -0.93 0.72
N LEU A 351 -38.06 -0.32 1.88
CA LEU A 351 -39.14 0.13 2.76
C LEU A 351 -40.02 1.20 2.09
N ILE A 352 -39.43 2.18 1.42
CA ILE A 352 -40.17 3.21 0.69
C ILE A 352 -40.98 2.58 -0.44
N ALA A 353 -40.39 1.69 -1.24
CA ALA A 353 -41.09 0.99 -2.31
C ALA A 353 -42.25 0.14 -1.78
N TYR A 354 -42.06 -0.56 -0.66
CA TYR A 354 -43.11 -1.35 0.00
C TYR A 354 -44.27 -0.46 0.47
N LEU A 355 -43.99 0.67 1.13
CA LEU A 355 -45.03 1.59 1.59
C LEU A 355 -45.83 2.18 0.43
N ILE A 356 -45.17 2.53 -0.69
CA ILE A 356 -45.84 3.01 -1.90
C ILE A 356 -46.69 1.89 -2.53
N GLY A 357 -46.15 0.67 -2.63
CA GLY A 357 -46.85 -0.50 -3.16
C GLY A 357 -48.09 -0.86 -2.34
N ARG A 358 -47.95 -0.91 -1.02
CA ARG A 358 -49.07 -1.13 -0.09
C ARG A 358 -50.14 -0.05 -0.22
N LYS A 359 -49.75 1.23 -0.36
CA LYS A 359 -50.71 2.34 -0.55
C LYS A 359 -51.49 2.22 -1.85
N ARG A 360 -50.89 1.69 -2.93
CA ARG A 360 -51.58 1.46 -4.21
C ARG A 360 -52.46 0.20 -4.20
N SER A 361 -52.09 -0.82 -3.45
CA SER A 361 -52.85 -2.08 -3.41
C SER A 361 -54.22 -1.99 -2.71
N HIS A 362 -54.50 -0.92 -1.96
CA HIS A 362 -55.82 -0.68 -1.32
C HIS A 362 -56.83 0.06 -2.21
N ALA A 363 -56.46 0.46 -3.45
CA ALA A 363 -57.32 1.26 -4.34
C ALA A 363 -57.97 0.44 -5.48
N GLY A 364 -58.07 -0.89 -5.35
CA GLY A 364 -58.53 -1.78 -6.42
C GLY A 364 -59.48 -2.88 -5.96
N TYR A 365 -60.67 -2.51 -5.47
CA TYR A 365 -61.83 -3.40 -5.53
C TYR A 365 -63.09 -2.54 -5.71
N GLN A 366 -63.53 -2.37 -6.96
CA GLN A 366 -64.94 -2.13 -7.24
C GLN A 366 -65.55 -3.45 -7.68
N THR A 367 -66.50 -3.93 -6.87
CA THR A 367 -67.47 -4.97 -7.23
C THR A 367 -68.48 -4.41 -8.24
N ILE A 368 -68.84 -5.27 -9.19
CA ILE A 368 -69.82 -5.19 -10.27
C ILE A 368 -70.93 -4.14 -10.08
#